data_AF-A0A3A8YWS6-F1
#
_entry.id   AF-A0A3A8YWS6-F1
#
_cell.length_a   1.000
_cell.length_b   1.000
_cell.length_c   1.000
_cell.angle_alpha   90.00
_cell.angle_beta   90.00
_cell.angle_gamma   90.00
#
_symmetry.space_group_name_H-M   'P 1'
#
loop_
_entity.id
_entity.type
_entity.pdbx_description
1 polymer ?
#
loop_
_entity_poly.entity_id
_entity_poly.type
_entity_poly.pdbx_seq_one_letter_code
_entity_poly.pdbx_strand_id
1 'polypeptide(L)'
;MRQFFGKSRSGNLREAVRGLANPEFIMLMSNNNYFDEHVKELEKLYPGVPSIGCIGMCYDTGVVEEGVGVAAFTDGVRVSADVLEQVSTMPVKYISRLEQSVREVGGTGRDTVCIDFCAGNDACVLTTINTVLRRNEIPLVGGTGDAGRVSVNGKVYEDSVAYAIVRNLKGRVKTYKENIYHQLGDYRFIASGTDRAQYKIGALNGRPAKQVYADILHVTDEQILTQTFQNPFGKINGDDTCIISIKEVDGNSLACFRQVNDSDVLILLELGDYQAITRQTIENICRDFPKRSAVFSVNCLFRYKLFSGNNYMEQYLQDMAALGSHAGLVGYGEHYNDRFVNQSMTCVVFE
;
A
#
# COMPACT_ATOMS: atom_id res chain seq x y z
N MET A 1 9.87 8.89 19.11
CA MET A 1 8.49 8.39 19.22
C MET A 1 8.52 6.90 19.62
N ARG A 2 7.37 6.26 19.88
CA ARG A 2 7.24 4.80 20.07
C ARG A 2 6.00 4.29 19.34
N GLN A 3 6.11 3.11 18.72
CA GLN A 3 4.96 2.44 18.10
C GLN A 3 4.35 1.41 19.04
N PHE A 4 3.04 1.51 19.21
CA PHE A 4 2.19 0.46 19.75
C PHE A 4 1.53 -0.28 18.59
N PHE A 5 1.41 -1.59 18.73
CA PHE A 5 0.52 -2.38 17.90
C PHE A 5 -0.21 -3.39 18.78
N GLY A 6 -1.52 -3.47 18.62
CA GLY A 6 -2.35 -4.48 19.26
C GLY A 6 -3.45 -4.95 18.32
N LYS A 7 -3.89 -6.19 18.50
CA LYS A 7 -4.82 -6.86 17.60
C LYS A 7 -5.75 -7.78 18.37
N SER A 8 -6.94 -8.01 17.82
CA SER A 8 -7.91 -8.98 18.32
C SER A 8 -8.47 -9.81 17.17
N ARG A 9 -8.32 -11.14 17.29
CA ARG A 9 -8.92 -12.12 16.37
C ARG A 9 -10.41 -12.30 16.59
N SER A 10 -10.93 -11.91 17.75
CA SER A 10 -12.38 -11.94 18.03
C SER A 10 -13.10 -10.72 17.46
N GLY A 11 -12.36 -9.74 16.94
CA GLY A 11 -12.90 -8.45 16.53
C GLY A 11 -13.17 -7.51 17.70
N ASN A 12 -12.67 -7.78 18.91
CA ASN A 12 -12.90 -6.90 20.05
C ASN A 12 -11.88 -5.73 20.07
N LEU A 13 -12.32 -4.51 19.76
CA LEU A 13 -11.45 -3.34 19.73
C LEU A 13 -10.75 -3.07 21.08
N ARG A 14 -11.43 -3.31 22.21
CA ARG A 14 -10.86 -3.08 23.55
C ARG A 14 -9.69 -4.01 23.87
N GLU A 15 -9.68 -5.20 23.28
CA GLU A 15 -8.54 -6.11 23.35
C GLU A 15 -7.38 -5.56 22.51
N ALA A 16 -7.67 -5.08 21.30
CA ALA A 16 -6.66 -4.54 20.40
C ALA A 16 -5.98 -3.27 20.94
N VAL A 17 -6.67 -2.45 21.74
CA VAL A 17 -6.10 -1.25 22.36
C VAL A 17 -5.61 -1.47 23.80
N ARG A 18 -5.62 -2.72 24.29
CA ARG A 18 -5.19 -3.01 25.66
C ARG A 18 -3.73 -2.62 25.85
N GLY A 19 -3.47 -1.72 26.82
CA GLY A 19 -2.13 -1.21 27.11
C GLY A 19 -1.74 0.03 26.31
N LEU A 20 -2.55 0.48 25.36
CA LEU A 20 -2.34 1.75 24.67
C LEU A 20 -2.70 2.92 25.59
N ALA A 21 -1.70 3.71 25.96
CA ALA A 21 -1.84 4.90 26.80
C ALA A 21 -1.32 6.15 26.07
N ASN A 22 -2.09 7.23 26.11
CA ASN A 22 -1.75 8.55 25.54
C ASN A 22 -1.25 8.52 24.08
N PRO A 23 -2.02 7.93 23.13
CA PRO A 23 -1.67 8.01 21.72
C PRO A 23 -1.70 9.44 21.19
N GLU A 24 -0.74 9.77 20.33
CA GLU A 24 -0.70 11.02 19.56
C GLU A 24 -1.24 10.82 18.13
N PHE A 25 -1.28 9.57 17.66
CA PHE A 25 -1.88 9.18 16.38
C PHE A 25 -2.30 7.71 16.40
N ILE A 26 -3.41 7.38 15.73
CA ILE A 26 -3.95 6.03 15.66
C ILE A 26 -4.30 5.64 14.21
N MET A 27 -3.94 4.42 13.82
CA MET A 27 -4.35 3.76 12.59
C MET A 27 -5.21 2.53 12.93
N LEU A 28 -6.43 2.51 12.42
CA LEU A 28 -7.39 1.43 12.61
C LEU A 28 -7.44 0.55 11.35
N MET A 29 -7.23 -0.75 11.53
CA MET A 29 -7.46 -1.77 10.52
C MET A 29 -8.53 -2.73 11.03
N SER A 30 -9.69 -2.75 10.38
CA SER A 30 -10.85 -3.49 10.87
C SER A 30 -11.46 -4.37 9.77
N ASN A 31 -12.42 -5.20 10.14
CA ASN A 31 -13.24 -5.95 9.20
C ASN A 31 -14.48 -5.16 8.76
N ASN A 32 -15.12 -5.62 7.68
CA ASN A 32 -16.25 -4.95 7.04
C ASN A 32 -17.50 -4.92 7.93
N ASN A 33 -17.72 -5.94 8.76
CA ASN A 33 -18.94 -6.11 9.54
C ASN A 33 -19.03 -5.12 10.72
N TYR A 34 -17.89 -4.77 11.30
CA TYR A 34 -17.82 -3.96 12.53
C TYR A 34 -17.14 -2.59 12.33
N PHE A 35 -16.82 -2.20 11.09
CA PHE A 35 -16.03 -0.99 10.81
C PHE A 35 -16.61 0.28 11.48
N ASP A 36 -17.89 0.57 11.25
CA ASP A 36 -18.57 1.74 11.83
C ASP A 36 -18.59 1.72 13.36
N GLU A 37 -18.75 0.53 13.95
CA GLU A 37 -18.77 0.36 15.40
C GLU A 37 -17.39 0.60 16.00
N HIS A 38 -16.34 0.01 15.40
CA HIS A 38 -14.96 0.22 15.80
C HIS A 38 -14.54 1.67 15.68
N VAL A 39 -14.91 2.36 14.61
CA VAL A 39 -14.59 3.78 14.42
C VAL A 39 -15.22 4.64 15.54
N LYS A 40 -16.50 4.40 15.86
CA LYS A 40 -17.19 5.11 16.94
C LYS A 40 -16.62 4.76 18.32
N GLU A 41 -16.27 3.50 18.55
CA GLU A 41 -15.69 3.08 19.82
C GLU A 41 -14.28 3.63 20.00
N LEU A 42 -13.46 3.69 18.95
CA LEU A 42 -12.12 4.25 18.99
C LEU A 42 -12.14 5.73 19.39
N GLU A 43 -13.04 6.52 18.79
CA GLU A 43 -13.22 7.94 19.14
C GLU A 43 -13.71 8.12 20.58
N LYS A 44 -14.55 7.21 21.10
CA LYS A 44 -14.97 7.25 22.51
C LYS A 44 -13.83 6.94 23.48
N LEU A 45 -12.92 6.04 23.10
CA LEU A 45 -11.78 5.63 23.93
C LEU A 45 -10.66 6.67 23.92
N TYR A 46 -10.43 7.32 22.77
CA TYR A 46 -9.35 8.29 22.55
C TYR A 46 -9.88 9.57 21.89
N PRO A 47 -10.75 10.33 22.58
CA PRO A 47 -11.42 11.49 21.99
C PRO A 47 -10.43 12.56 21.54
N GLY A 48 -10.58 13.01 20.29
CA GLY A 48 -9.76 14.08 19.71
C GLY A 48 -8.32 13.68 19.35
N VAL A 49 -7.95 12.41 19.48
CA VAL A 49 -6.66 11.92 18.96
C VAL A 49 -6.76 11.75 17.45
N PRO A 50 -5.85 12.35 16.64
CA PRO A 50 -5.84 12.15 15.20
C PRO A 50 -5.86 10.67 14.84
N SER A 51 -6.84 10.27 14.03
CA SER A 51 -6.99 8.88 13.64
C SER A 51 -7.40 8.73 12.18
N ILE A 52 -6.82 7.73 11.52
CA ILE A 52 -7.25 7.24 10.21
C ILE A 52 -7.55 5.75 10.29
N GLY A 53 -8.38 5.24 9.39
CA GLY A 53 -8.65 3.81 9.36
C GLY A 53 -9.18 3.31 8.04
N CYS A 54 -9.08 2.00 7.86
CA CYS A 54 -9.59 1.29 6.70
C CYS A 54 -10.04 -0.12 7.08
N ILE A 55 -10.75 -0.74 6.15
CA ILE A 55 -11.05 -2.16 6.23
C ILE A 55 -9.85 -2.92 5.65
N GLY A 56 -9.37 -3.96 6.32
CA GLY A 56 -8.26 -4.75 5.82
C GLY A 56 -7.63 -5.63 6.89
N MET A 57 -6.88 -6.63 6.41
CA MET A 57 -6.13 -7.54 7.28
C MET A 57 -4.95 -6.80 7.89
N CYS A 58 -4.66 -7.05 9.16
CA CYS A 58 -3.52 -6.47 9.85
C CYS A 58 -2.49 -7.54 10.26
N TYR A 59 -1.25 -7.14 10.49
CA TYR A 59 -0.20 -8.04 10.96
C TYR A 59 0.87 -7.35 11.79
N ASP A 60 1.53 -8.16 12.60
CA ASP A 60 2.88 -7.98 13.17
C ASP A 60 3.71 -9.21 12.77
N THR A 61 4.08 -10.09 13.69
CA THR A 61 4.60 -11.44 13.47
C THR A 61 3.53 -12.46 13.03
N GLY A 62 2.25 -12.08 12.96
CA GLY A 62 1.20 -12.93 12.43
C GLY A 62 -0.04 -12.18 11.93
N VAL A 63 -0.66 -12.70 10.87
CA VAL A 63 -1.81 -12.10 10.20
C VAL A 63 -3.10 -12.30 11.01
N VAL A 64 -3.96 -11.29 11.00
CA VAL A 64 -5.36 -11.35 11.41
C VAL A 64 -6.21 -10.97 10.20
N GLU A 65 -6.80 -11.98 9.58
CA GLU A 65 -7.65 -11.79 8.39
C GLU A 65 -9.02 -11.23 8.78
N GLU A 66 -9.69 -11.90 9.72
CA GLU A 66 -10.99 -11.53 10.25
C GLU A 66 -10.80 -11.03 11.70
N GLY A 67 -10.75 -9.72 11.90
CA GLY A 67 -10.55 -9.13 13.22
C GLY A 67 -10.38 -7.62 13.21
N VAL A 68 -9.62 -7.12 14.19
CA VAL A 68 -9.28 -5.69 14.30
C VAL A 68 -7.84 -5.53 14.80
N GLY A 69 -7.11 -4.59 14.21
CA GLY A 69 -5.77 -4.18 14.59
C GLY A 69 -5.70 -2.67 14.76
N VAL A 70 -4.89 -2.25 15.72
CA VAL A 70 -4.64 -0.84 16.02
C VAL A 70 -3.14 -0.62 16.10
N ALA A 71 -2.62 0.18 15.18
CA ALA A 71 -1.28 0.74 15.29
C ALA A 71 -1.40 2.17 15.84
N ALA A 72 -0.51 2.56 16.76
CA ALA A 72 -0.53 3.91 17.32
C ALA A 72 0.88 4.44 17.56
N PHE A 73 1.06 5.75 17.41
CA PHE A 73 2.32 6.42 17.70
C PHE A 73 2.18 7.26 18.97
N THR A 74 3.18 7.19 19.83
CA THR A 74 3.27 7.92 21.10
C THR A 74 4.65 8.56 21.29
N ASP A 75 4.78 9.39 22.32
CA ASP A 75 6.05 9.92 22.82
C ASP A 75 6.92 10.68 21.79
N GLY A 76 6.31 11.52 20.96
CA GLY A 76 7.01 12.53 20.16
C GLY A 76 6.71 12.47 18.68
N VAL A 77 5.44 12.46 18.31
CA VAL A 77 4.97 12.78 16.95
C VAL A 77 4.08 14.02 16.96
N ARG A 78 4.08 14.76 15.85
CA ARG A 78 3.07 15.77 15.56
C ARG A 78 2.29 15.33 14.35
N VAL A 79 0.97 15.26 14.47
CA VAL A 79 0.09 14.70 13.44
C VAL A 79 -1.10 15.60 13.15
N SER A 80 -1.46 15.70 11.88
CA SER A 80 -2.75 16.22 11.40
C SER A 80 -3.36 15.15 10.50
N ALA A 81 -4.59 14.71 10.80
CA ALA A 81 -5.32 13.70 10.07
C ALA A 81 -6.63 14.28 9.55
N ASP A 82 -6.89 14.11 8.25
CA ASP A 82 -8.05 14.67 7.57
C ASP A 82 -8.38 13.79 6.33
N VAL A 83 -9.38 14.19 5.56
CA VAL A 83 -9.93 13.45 4.43
C VAL A 83 -10.02 14.34 3.18
N LEU A 84 -9.79 13.75 2.01
CA LEU A 84 -10.24 14.29 0.73
C LEU A 84 -11.38 13.42 0.23
N GLU A 85 -12.59 13.97 0.14
CA GLU A 85 -13.75 13.28 -0.41
C GLU A 85 -13.84 13.43 -1.93
N GLN A 86 -14.75 12.67 -2.54
CA GLN A 86 -15.04 12.73 -3.98
C GLN A 86 -13.84 12.35 -4.83
N VAL A 87 -13.02 11.37 -4.39
CA VAL A 87 -11.74 11.05 -5.02
C VAL A 87 -11.88 10.50 -6.43
N SER A 88 -13.02 9.89 -6.75
CA SER A 88 -13.31 9.40 -8.10
C SER A 88 -13.67 10.51 -9.08
N THR A 89 -13.96 11.73 -8.61
CA THR A 89 -14.44 12.84 -9.47
C THR A 89 -13.61 14.11 -9.34
N MET A 90 -13.47 14.69 -8.13
CA MET A 90 -12.86 16.00 -7.93
C MET A 90 -12.19 16.15 -6.53
N PRO A 91 -11.20 15.31 -6.18
CA PRO A 91 -10.54 15.40 -4.87
C PRO A 91 -9.84 16.75 -4.63
N VAL A 92 -9.39 17.42 -5.70
CA VAL A 92 -8.71 18.72 -5.63
C VAL A 92 -9.57 19.82 -4.98
N LYS A 93 -10.90 19.66 -4.95
CA LYS A 93 -11.83 20.55 -4.24
C LYS A 93 -11.46 20.71 -2.76
N TYR A 94 -10.85 19.69 -2.16
CA TYR A 94 -10.50 19.65 -0.74
C TYR A 94 -9.01 19.90 -0.48
N ILE A 95 -8.22 20.26 -1.50
CA ILE A 95 -6.76 20.37 -1.41
C ILE A 95 -6.27 21.36 -0.35
N SER A 96 -7.05 22.40 -0.05
CA SER A 96 -6.71 23.39 0.96
C SER A 96 -6.60 22.79 2.37
N ARG A 97 -7.33 21.70 2.65
CA ARG A 97 -7.21 20.95 3.91
C ARG A 97 -5.83 20.30 4.02
N LEU A 98 -5.37 19.65 2.96
CA LEU A 98 -4.03 19.03 2.92
C LEU A 98 -2.93 20.08 3.05
N GLU A 99 -3.04 21.22 2.36
CA GLU A 99 -2.11 22.32 2.53
C GLU A 99 -2.08 22.85 3.96
N GLN A 100 -3.24 22.89 4.63
CA GLN A 100 -3.35 23.29 6.03
C GLN A 100 -2.70 22.26 6.96
N SER A 101 -2.98 20.97 6.78
CA SER A 101 -2.35 19.88 7.55
C SER A 101 -0.83 19.91 7.44
N VAL A 102 -0.28 20.10 6.24
CA VAL A 102 1.17 20.22 6.02
C VAL A 102 1.73 21.47 6.71
N ARG A 103 1.03 22.61 6.68
CA ARG A 103 1.45 23.83 7.40
C ARG A 103 1.43 23.66 8.93
N GLU A 104 0.40 23.02 9.47
CA GLU A 104 0.22 22.81 10.91
C GLU A 104 1.26 21.86 11.49
N VAL A 105 1.52 20.75 10.80
CA VAL A 105 2.52 19.75 11.22
C VAL A 105 3.93 20.29 10.97
N GLY A 106 4.14 20.92 9.82
CA GLY A 106 5.44 21.37 9.34
C GLY A 106 6.40 20.22 9.04
N GLY A 107 7.69 20.55 8.90
CA GLY A 107 8.74 19.59 8.56
C GLY A 107 8.90 19.38 7.05
N THR A 108 9.71 18.38 6.72
CA THR A 108 10.16 18.09 5.35
C THR A 108 10.27 16.58 5.16
N GLY A 109 10.64 16.12 3.96
CA GLY A 109 10.94 14.70 3.72
C GLY A 109 11.97 14.05 4.64
N ARG A 110 12.76 14.85 5.37
CA ARG A 110 13.72 14.35 6.37
C ARG A 110 13.04 13.75 7.60
N ASP A 111 11.94 14.33 8.06
CA ASP A 111 11.33 14.06 9.37
C ASP A 111 9.80 13.88 9.32
N THR A 112 9.18 14.06 8.17
CA THR A 112 7.72 13.98 7.98
C THR A 112 7.35 13.00 6.88
N VAL A 113 6.27 12.24 7.06
CA VAL A 113 5.68 11.32 6.08
C VAL A 113 4.18 11.57 5.98
N CYS A 114 3.59 11.32 4.81
CA CYS A 114 2.15 11.16 4.65
C CYS A 114 1.79 9.67 4.69
N ILE A 115 0.87 9.29 5.56
CA ILE A 115 0.28 7.94 5.58
C ILE A 115 -1.16 8.04 5.12
N ASP A 116 -1.56 7.28 4.09
CA ASP A 116 -2.91 7.34 3.56
C ASP A 116 -3.59 5.97 3.42
N PHE A 117 -4.92 5.99 3.57
CA PHE A 117 -5.81 4.90 3.22
C PHE A 117 -6.86 5.39 2.24
N CYS A 118 -6.97 4.69 1.11
CA CYS A 118 -7.86 5.07 0.02
C CYS A 118 -9.04 4.11 -0.11
N ALA A 119 -10.19 4.69 -0.42
CA ALA A 119 -11.42 4.01 -0.79
C ALA A 119 -12.00 4.66 -2.06
N GLY A 120 -11.37 4.41 -3.22
CA GLY A 120 -11.80 4.98 -4.49
C GLY A 120 -10.70 4.97 -5.55
N ASN A 121 -10.51 6.08 -6.24
CA ASN A 121 -9.57 6.21 -7.36
C ASN A 121 -8.15 6.57 -6.88
N ASP A 122 -7.31 5.55 -6.67
CA ASP A 122 -5.93 5.68 -6.19
C ASP A 122 -5.07 6.60 -7.08
N ALA A 123 -5.20 6.49 -8.41
CA ALA A 123 -4.42 7.30 -9.34
C ALA A 123 -4.73 8.80 -9.20
N CYS A 124 -6.02 9.15 -9.05
CA CYS A 124 -6.46 10.54 -8.86
C CYS A 124 -6.00 11.08 -7.50
N VAL A 125 -6.11 10.26 -6.45
CA VAL A 125 -5.64 10.57 -5.09
C VAL A 125 -4.17 10.92 -5.09
N LEU A 126 -3.33 10.03 -5.62
CA LEU A 126 -1.88 10.20 -5.55
C LEU A 126 -1.40 11.40 -6.37
N THR A 127 -1.99 11.62 -7.54
CA THR A 127 -1.73 12.82 -8.34
C THR A 127 -2.08 14.08 -7.55
N THR A 128 -3.23 14.10 -6.88
CA THR A 128 -3.74 15.24 -6.12
C THR A 128 -2.89 15.53 -4.88
N ILE A 129 -2.65 14.52 -4.04
CA ILE A 129 -1.86 14.66 -2.81
C ILE A 129 -0.42 15.10 -3.12
N ASN A 130 0.19 14.51 -4.16
CA ASN A 130 1.55 14.83 -4.55
C ASN A 130 1.74 16.30 -4.97
N THR A 131 0.70 17.00 -5.43
CA THR A 131 0.80 18.45 -5.74
C THR A 131 1.19 19.32 -4.54
N VAL A 132 0.88 18.83 -3.33
CA VAL A 132 1.21 19.50 -2.06
C VAL A 132 2.48 18.91 -1.47
N LEU A 133 2.56 17.59 -1.30
CA LEU A 133 3.66 16.94 -0.59
C LEU A 133 5.03 17.18 -1.23
N ARG A 134 5.09 17.21 -2.57
CA ARG A 134 6.34 17.42 -3.31
C ARG A 134 7.03 18.75 -2.99
N ARG A 135 6.29 19.76 -2.54
CA ARG A 135 6.84 21.09 -2.20
C ARG A 135 7.79 21.03 -1.00
N ASN A 136 7.60 20.06 -0.12
CA ASN A 136 8.39 19.83 1.09
C ASN A 136 9.14 18.49 1.03
N GLU A 137 9.15 17.83 -0.13
CA GLU A 137 9.74 16.50 -0.35
C GLU A 137 9.18 15.43 0.61
N ILE A 138 7.95 15.60 1.11
CA ILE A 138 7.33 14.67 2.08
C ILE A 138 6.99 13.37 1.34
N PRO A 139 7.59 12.22 1.70
CA PRO A 139 7.24 10.96 1.09
C PRO A 139 5.84 10.50 1.52
N LEU A 140 5.23 9.64 0.72
CA LEU A 140 3.93 9.03 1.01
C LEU A 140 4.04 7.51 1.01
N VAL A 141 3.44 6.87 2.01
CA VAL A 141 3.18 5.43 2.02
C VAL A 141 1.75 5.17 2.45
N GLY A 142 1.15 4.13 1.92
CA GLY A 142 -0.22 3.80 2.28
C GLY A 142 -0.79 2.76 1.35
N GLY A 143 -2.10 2.79 1.15
CA GLY A 143 -2.72 1.89 0.20
C GLY A 143 -4.22 1.92 0.22
N THR A 144 -4.79 1.08 -0.63
CA THR A 144 -6.23 0.89 -0.75
C THR A 144 -6.69 -0.13 0.29
N GLY A 145 -7.66 0.26 1.11
CA GLY A 145 -8.38 -0.66 2.00
C GLY A 145 -9.36 -1.53 1.22
N ASP A 146 -9.96 -2.50 1.91
CA ASP A 146 -11.06 -3.30 1.41
C ASP A 146 -12.40 -2.54 1.45
N ALA A 147 -13.39 -3.04 0.71
CA ALA A 147 -14.80 -2.70 0.83
C ALA A 147 -15.15 -1.20 0.72
N GLY A 148 -14.27 -0.40 0.11
CA GLY A 148 -14.57 0.97 -0.32
C GLY A 148 -14.88 1.96 0.81
N ARG A 149 -14.39 1.71 2.04
CA ARG A 149 -14.61 2.59 3.18
C ARG A 149 -13.33 2.90 3.95
N VAL A 150 -13.19 4.16 4.35
CA VAL A 150 -12.11 4.66 5.20
C VAL A 150 -12.71 5.46 6.35
N SER A 151 -11.90 5.78 7.37
CA SER A 151 -12.34 6.59 8.50
C SER A 151 -11.33 7.66 8.86
N VAL A 152 -11.82 8.78 9.35
CA VAL A 152 -11.00 9.86 9.94
C VAL A 152 -11.70 10.39 11.18
N ASN A 153 -10.97 10.49 12.31
CA ASN A 153 -11.42 11.14 13.56
C ASN A 153 -12.86 10.75 13.96
N GLY A 154 -13.13 9.44 14.04
CA GLY A 154 -14.42 8.91 14.46
C GLY A 154 -15.55 8.91 13.41
N LYS A 155 -15.26 9.24 12.15
CA LYS A 155 -16.24 9.25 11.05
C LYS A 155 -15.82 8.34 9.90
N VAL A 156 -16.80 7.68 9.28
CA VAL A 156 -16.63 6.81 8.11
C VAL A 156 -16.93 7.60 6.83
N TYR A 157 -16.15 7.32 5.79
CA TYR A 157 -16.23 7.96 4.48
C TYR A 157 -16.15 6.90 3.36
N GLU A 158 -16.88 7.17 2.28
CA GLU A 158 -16.85 6.45 1.00
C GLU A 158 -16.33 7.39 -0.08
N ASP A 159 -15.83 6.85 -1.20
CA ASP A 159 -15.23 7.63 -2.30
C ASP A 159 -14.26 8.71 -1.78
N SER A 160 -13.36 8.30 -0.89
CA SER A 160 -12.52 9.20 -0.09
C SER A 160 -11.13 8.62 0.17
N VAL A 161 -10.17 9.50 0.45
CA VAL A 161 -8.86 9.13 0.99
C VAL A 161 -8.70 9.76 2.37
N ALA A 162 -8.48 8.91 3.38
CA ALA A 162 -8.06 9.32 4.70
C ALA A 162 -6.53 9.48 4.70
N TYR A 163 -6.01 10.60 5.17
CA TYR A 163 -4.56 10.83 5.24
C TYR A 163 -4.14 11.38 6.58
N ALA A 164 -2.90 11.11 6.96
CA ALA A 164 -2.23 11.66 8.12
C ALA A 164 -0.85 12.19 7.74
N ILE A 165 -0.59 13.46 8.00
CA ILE A 165 0.76 14.04 7.94
C ILE A 165 1.41 13.81 9.30
N VAL A 166 2.44 12.97 9.34
CA VAL A 166 3.09 12.53 10.58
C VAL A 166 4.53 13.01 10.60
N ARG A 167 4.85 13.89 11.56
CA ARG A 167 6.23 14.35 11.79
C ARG A 167 6.84 13.68 13.01
N ASN A 168 8.00 13.05 12.82
CA ASN A 168 8.85 12.54 13.88
C ASN A 168 9.60 13.70 14.56
N LEU A 169 9.27 14.01 15.80
CA LEU A 169 9.89 15.15 16.50
C LEU A 169 11.29 14.86 17.03
N LYS A 170 11.70 13.58 17.03
CA LYS A 170 12.94 13.13 17.69
C LYS A 170 13.90 12.38 16.75
N GLY A 171 13.61 12.33 15.46
CA GLY A 171 14.37 11.53 14.51
C GLY A 171 13.96 11.76 13.07
N ARG A 172 14.63 11.05 12.17
CA ARG A 172 14.31 11.07 10.74
C ARG A 172 13.20 10.07 10.41
N VAL A 173 12.68 10.18 9.19
CA VAL A 173 11.83 9.17 8.56
C VAL A 173 12.42 8.79 7.21
N LYS A 174 12.15 7.56 6.76
CA LYS A 174 12.43 7.14 5.38
C LYS A 174 11.43 6.10 4.96
N THR A 175 11.04 6.16 3.69
CA THR A 175 10.16 5.18 3.08
C THR A 175 10.94 4.23 2.17
N TYR A 176 10.43 3.01 2.03
CA TYR A 176 11.01 1.97 1.20
C TYR A 176 9.91 1.32 0.36
N LYS A 177 10.29 0.85 -0.82
CA LYS A 177 9.48 0.00 -1.69
C LYS A 177 10.31 -1.24 -1.98
N GLU A 178 9.75 -2.42 -1.72
CA GLU A 178 10.35 -3.70 -2.04
C GLU A 178 9.65 -4.33 -3.24
N ASN A 179 10.41 -4.56 -4.31
CA ASN A 179 9.98 -5.27 -5.50
C ASN A 179 10.59 -6.67 -5.52
N ILE A 180 9.76 -7.70 -5.64
CA ILE A 180 10.19 -9.11 -5.69
C ILE A 180 10.35 -9.64 -7.13
N TYR A 181 10.20 -8.78 -8.13
CA TYR A 181 10.29 -9.13 -9.55
C TYR A 181 11.47 -8.44 -10.23
N HIS A 182 12.06 -9.12 -11.20
CA HIS A 182 13.04 -8.54 -12.13
C HIS A 182 12.64 -8.82 -13.57
N GLN A 183 13.30 -8.17 -14.52
CA GLN A 183 13.06 -8.40 -15.94
C GLN A 183 13.45 -9.82 -16.32
N LEU A 184 12.54 -10.54 -16.98
CA LEU A 184 12.81 -11.83 -17.62
C LEU A 184 13.36 -11.57 -19.01
N GLY A 185 14.60 -12.00 -19.27
CA GLY A 185 15.27 -11.82 -20.56
C GLY A 185 15.24 -10.38 -21.08
N ASP A 186 15.31 -10.23 -22.40
CA ASP A 186 15.30 -8.91 -23.07
C ASP A 186 13.96 -8.60 -23.76
N TYR A 187 12.86 -9.12 -23.18
CA TYR A 187 11.52 -8.93 -23.76
C TYR A 187 11.04 -7.50 -23.58
N ARG A 188 10.73 -6.84 -24.71
CA ARG A 188 10.10 -5.53 -24.77
C ARG A 188 8.90 -5.55 -25.69
N PHE A 189 7.81 -4.97 -25.23
CA PHE A 189 6.54 -4.94 -25.95
C PHE A 189 6.01 -3.52 -26.02
N ILE A 190 5.50 -3.18 -27.20
CA ILE A 190 4.69 -1.98 -27.42
C ILE A 190 3.23 -2.42 -27.38
N ALA A 191 2.51 -1.94 -26.37
CA ALA A 191 1.08 -2.20 -26.24
C ALA A 191 0.28 -1.46 -27.32
N SER A 192 -0.73 -2.11 -27.88
CA SER A 192 -1.62 -1.54 -28.89
C SER A 192 -2.99 -2.22 -28.85
N GLY A 193 -4.03 -1.57 -29.40
CA GLY A 193 -5.39 -2.08 -29.34
C GLY A 193 -5.90 -2.19 -27.90
N THR A 194 -5.49 -1.25 -27.04
CA THR A 194 -5.87 -1.24 -25.63
C THR A 194 -7.31 -0.76 -25.44
N ASP A 195 -8.01 -1.33 -24.47
CA ASP A 195 -9.30 -0.81 -23.99
C ASP A 195 -9.11 -0.23 -22.59
N ARG A 196 -9.19 1.10 -22.49
CA ARG A 196 -9.00 1.82 -21.23
C ARG A 196 -10.13 1.62 -20.23
N ALA A 197 -11.35 1.37 -20.69
CA ALA A 197 -12.51 1.16 -19.82
C ALA A 197 -12.51 -0.26 -19.25
N GLN A 198 -12.02 -1.23 -20.02
CA GLN A 198 -11.98 -2.63 -19.63
C GLN A 198 -10.59 -3.13 -19.17
N TYR A 199 -9.59 -2.24 -19.16
CA TYR A 199 -8.19 -2.53 -18.81
C TYR A 199 -7.61 -3.67 -19.65
N LYS A 200 -7.84 -3.64 -20.95
CA LYS A 200 -7.40 -4.70 -21.87
C LYS A 200 -6.20 -4.30 -22.69
N ILE A 201 -5.30 -5.25 -22.92
CA ILE A 201 -4.22 -5.20 -23.89
C ILE A 201 -4.64 -6.08 -25.06
N GLY A 202 -4.88 -5.49 -26.24
CA GLY A 202 -5.26 -6.24 -27.43
C GLY A 202 -4.07 -6.90 -28.12
N ALA A 203 -2.98 -6.14 -28.30
CA ALA A 203 -1.79 -6.61 -29.00
C ALA A 203 -0.49 -6.11 -28.38
N LEU A 204 0.54 -6.95 -28.48
CA LEU A 204 1.92 -6.68 -28.11
C LEU A 204 2.77 -6.81 -29.37
N ASN A 205 3.46 -5.73 -29.77
CA ASN A 205 4.26 -5.67 -31.00
C ASN A 205 3.46 -6.10 -32.25
N GLY A 206 2.18 -5.69 -32.34
CA GLY A 206 1.29 -5.99 -33.47
C GLY A 206 0.74 -7.42 -33.51
N ARG A 207 1.05 -8.26 -32.52
CA ARG A 207 0.52 -9.63 -32.39
C ARG A 207 -0.46 -9.72 -31.22
N PRO A 208 -1.47 -10.62 -31.25
CA PRO A 208 -2.40 -10.82 -30.14
C PRO A 208 -1.68 -10.97 -28.79
N ALA A 209 -2.06 -10.18 -27.79
CA ALA A 209 -1.36 -10.13 -26.51
C ALA A 209 -1.32 -11.49 -25.81
N LYS A 210 -2.45 -12.23 -25.87
CA LYS A 210 -2.55 -13.59 -25.34
C LYS A 210 -1.52 -14.52 -25.97
N GLN A 211 -1.45 -14.53 -27.30
CA GLN A 211 -0.56 -15.42 -28.04
C GLN A 211 0.90 -15.09 -27.75
N VAL A 212 1.27 -13.81 -27.73
CA VAL A 212 2.65 -13.39 -27.39
C VAL A 212 3.06 -13.90 -26.02
N TYR A 213 2.19 -13.77 -25.02
CA TYR A 213 2.47 -14.24 -23.67
C TYR A 213 2.58 -15.77 -23.59
N ALA A 214 1.63 -16.49 -24.20
CA ALA A 214 1.60 -17.95 -24.24
C ALA A 214 2.83 -18.54 -24.96
N ASP A 215 3.21 -17.96 -26.11
CA ASP A 215 4.34 -18.43 -26.91
C ASP A 215 5.67 -18.26 -26.16
N ILE A 216 5.85 -17.16 -25.42
CA ILE A 216 7.08 -16.88 -24.69
C ILE A 216 7.23 -17.81 -23.48
N LEU A 217 6.15 -18.01 -22.72
CA LEU A 217 6.18 -18.82 -21.50
C LEU A 217 5.88 -20.30 -21.74
N HIS A 218 5.53 -20.68 -22.97
CA HIS A 218 5.10 -22.03 -23.34
C HIS A 218 3.94 -22.55 -22.49
N VAL A 219 2.94 -21.70 -22.24
CA VAL A 219 1.77 -22.00 -21.39
C VAL A 219 0.46 -22.04 -22.19
N THR A 220 -0.51 -22.80 -21.69
CA THR A 220 -1.89 -22.81 -22.23
C THR A 220 -2.70 -21.62 -21.74
N ASP A 221 -3.83 -21.32 -22.39
CA ASP A 221 -4.77 -20.26 -21.98
C ASP A 221 -5.19 -20.39 -20.49
N GLU A 222 -5.42 -21.61 -20.00
CA GLU A 222 -5.76 -21.87 -18.60
C GLU A 222 -4.59 -21.57 -17.64
N GLN A 223 -3.36 -21.85 -18.08
CA GLN A 223 -2.15 -21.62 -17.30
C GLN A 223 -1.73 -20.13 -17.29
N ILE A 224 -2.18 -19.31 -18.24
CA ILE A 224 -1.89 -17.85 -18.23
C ILE A 224 -2.31 -17.22 -16.90
N LEU A 225 -3.47 -17.61 -16.36
CA LEU A 225 -4.01 -17.03 -15.13
C LEU A 225 -3.21 -17.43 -13.88
N THR A 226 -2.58 -18.61 -13.90
CA THR A 226 -1.72 -19.04 -12.79
C THR A 226 -0.33 -18.38 -12.86
N GLN A 227 0.07 -17.91 -14.05
CA GLN A 227 1.34 -17.20 -14.24
C GLN A 227 1.33 -15.74 -13.77
N THR A 228 0.18 -15.17 -13.42
CA THR A 228 0.09 -13.79 -12.92
C THR A 228 1.05 -13.50 -11.74
N PHE A 229 1.31 -14.50 -10.89
CA PHE A 229 2.25 -14.34 -9.78
C PHE A 229 3.71 -14.63 -10.14
N GLN A 230 3.96 -15.36 -11.23
CA GLN A 230 5.31 -15.76 -11.64
C GLN A 230 5.87 -14.80 -12.67
N ASN A 231 5.09 -14.45 -13.69
CA ASN A 231 5.55 -13.66 -14.83
C ASN A 231 4.57 -12.54 -15.20
N PRO A 232 4.30 -11.55 -14.33
CA PRO A 232 3.49 -10.41 -14.70
C PRO A 232 4.21 -9.53 -15.75
N PHE A 233 3.49 -8.61 -16.38
CA PHE A 233 4.13 -7.55 -17.16
C PHE A 233 4.64 -6.45 -16.23
N GLY A 234 5.67 -5.73 -16.66
CA GLY A 234 6.14 -4.50 -16.05
C GLY A 234 6.00 -3.34 -17.02
N LYS A 235 5.32 -2.27 -16.62
CA LYS A 235 5.32 -0.99 -17.36
C LYS A 235 6.50 -0.14 -16.90
N ILE A 236 7.35 0.27 -17.84
CA ILE A 236 8.47 1.16 -17.54
C ILE A 236 7.96 2.60 -17.36
N ASN A 237 8.22 3.20 -16.21
CA ASN A 237 7.87 4.59 -15.88
C ASN A 237 9.12 5.32 -15.35
N GLY A 238 9.89 5.93 -16.25
CA GLY A 238 11.20 6.51 -15.91
C GLY A 238 12.16 5.42 -15.41
N ASP A 239 12.68 5.59 -14.20
CA ASP A 239 13.64 4.65 -13.59
C ASP A 239 12.98 3.51 -12.79
N ASP A 240 11.65 3.39 -12.81
CA ASP A 240 10.91 2.39 -12.03
C ASP A 240 9.99 1.54 -12.91
N THR A 241 9.64 0.37 -12.39
CA THR A 241 8.73 -0.57 -13.03
C THR A 241 7.45 -0.68 -12.23
N CYS A 242 6.34 -0.49 -12.94
CA CYS A 242 4.99 -0.66 -12.43
C CYS A 242 4.44 -2.02 -12.86
N ILE A 243 4.10 -2.88 -11.90
CA ILE A 243 3.62 -4.24 -12.20
C ILE A 243 2.20 -4.19 -12.77
N ILE A 244 2.00 -4.90 -13.89
CA ILE A 244 0.73 -5.07 -14.61
C ILE A 244 0.38 -6.56 -14.57
N SER A 245 -0.45 -6.91 -13.58
CA SER A 245 -0.91 -8.28 -13.35
C SER A 245 -2.06 -8.63 -14.29
N ILE A 246 -2.02 -9.82 -14.88
CA ILE A 246 -3.09 -10.34 -15.75
C ILE A 246 -4.26 -10.79 -14.86
N LYS A 247 -5.47 -10.32 -15.18
CA LYS A 247 -6.71 -10.64 -14.48
C LYS A 247 -7.44 -11.80 -15.15
N GLU A 248 -7.60 -11.71 -16.46
CA GLU A 248 -8.33 -12.71 -17.24
C GLU A 248 -7.86 -12.71 -18.69
N VAL A 249 -8.07 -13.83 -19.36
CA VAL A 249 -7.92 -13.97 -20.80
C VAL A 249 -9.26 -13.64 -21.45
N ASP A 250 -9.28 -12.66 -22.35
CA ASP A 250 -10.48 -12.28 -23.09
C ASP A 250 -10.27 -12.43 -24.59
N GLY A 251 -10.70 -13.58 -25.12
CA GLY A 251 -10.50 -13.96 -26.52
C GLY A 251 -9.00 -14.04 -26.86
N ASN A 252 -8.50 -13.01 -27.54
CA ASN A 252 -7.10 -12.87 -27.96
C ASN A 252 -6.35 -11.74 -27.21
N SER A 253 -7.04 -11.07 -26.30
CA SER A 253 -6.56 -9.98 -25.47
C SER A 253 -6.29 -10.46 -24.05
N LEU A 254 -5.57 -9.64 -23.28
CA LEU A 254 -5.34 -9.84 -21.86
C LEU A 254 -5.96 -8.68 -21.08
N ALA A 255 -6.94 -8.97 -20.22
CA ALA A 255 -7.45 -7.97 -19.28
C ALA A 255 -6.57 -7.97 -18.03
N CYS A 256 -6.28 -6.78 -17.49
CA CYS A 256 -5.32 -6.58 -16.42
C CYS A 256 -5.97 -5.90 -15.21
N PHE A 257 -5.32 -6.01 -14.05
CA PHE A 257 -5.73 -5.25 -12.85
C PHE A 257 -5.38 -3.76 -12.92
N ARG A 258 -4.65 -3.35 -13.97
CA ARG A 258 -4.24 -1.97 -14.18
C ARG A 258 -4.34 -1.60 -15.64
N GLN A 259 -4.70 -0.34 -15.87
CA GLN A 259 -4.76 0.24 -17.20
C GLN A 259 -3.38 0.29 -17.87
N VAL A 260 -3.34 -0.14 -19.12
CA VAL A 260 -2.26 0.05 -20.09
C VAL A 260 -2.82 0.86 -21.25
N ASN A 261 -2.03 1.78 -21.79
CA ASN A 261 -2.40 2.60 -22.94
C ASN A 261 -1.62 2.16 -24.18
N ASP A 262 -2.16 2.49 -25.35
CA ASP A 262 -1.44 2.34 -26.61
C ASP A 262 -0.09 3.07 -26.53
N SER A 263 0.94 2.44 -27.07
CA SER A 263 2.35 2.86 -27.04
C SER A 263 3.04 2.80 -25.68
N ASP A 264 2.38 2.30 -24.63
CA ASP A 264 3.09 1.95 -23.39
C ASP A 264 4.13 0.85 -23.69
N VAL A 265 5.33 1.04 -23.15
CA VAL A 265 6.40 0.04 -23.22
C VAL A 265 6.30 -0.88 -22.02
N LEU A 266 6.07 -2.16 -22.30
CA LEU A 266 6.02 -3.23 -21.31
C LEU A 266 7.26 -4.13 -21.42
N ILE A 267 7.68 -4.68 -20.30
CA ILE A 267 8.66 -5.76 -20.19
C ILE A 267 7.98 -6.99 -19.59
N LEU A 268 8.54 -8.16 -19.83
CA LEU A 268 8.14 -9.36 -19.11
C LEU A 268 8.94 -9.43 -17.81
N LEU A 269 8.26 -9.70 -16.70
CA LEU A 269 8.91 -9.90 -15.41
C LEU A 269 8.98 -11.38 -15.07
N GLU A 270 9.85 -11.70 -14.11
CA GLU A 270 9.87 -12.98 -13.41
C GLU A 270 10.05 -12.75 -11.91
N LEU A 271 9.45 -13.64 -11.13
CA LEU A 271 9.58 -13.68 -9.68
C LEU A 271 11.02 -14.03 -9.31
N GLY A 272 11.69 -13.14 -8.58
CA GLY A 272 13.01 -13.38 -8.03
C GLY A 272 12.99 -14.22 -6.75
N ASP A 273 14.16 -14.41 -6.15
CA ASP A 273 14.28 -14.98 -4.80
C ASP A 273 13.74 -13.97 -3.77
N TYR A 274 12.44 -14.00 -3.54
CA TYR A 274 11.73 -13.11 -2.63
C TYR A 274 12.21 -13.22 -1.17
N GLN A 275 12.82 -14.35 -0.77
CA GLN A 275 13.39 -14.52 0.57
C GLN A 275 14.73 -13.79 0.69
N ALA A 276 15.59 -13.89 -0.33
CA ALA A 276 16.82 -13.11 -0.40
C ALA A 276 16.52 -11.59 -0.49
N ILE A 277 15.53 -11.21 -1.28
CA ILE A 277 15.10 -9.81 -1.42
C ILE A 277 14.60 -9.27 -0.07
N THR A 278 13.73 -10.01 0.63
CA THR A 278 13.24 -9.63 1.96
C THR A 278 14.41 -9.44 2.95
N ARG A 279 15.35 -10.39 3.00
CA ARG A 279 16.54 -10.27 3.85
C ARG A 279 17.36 -9.03 3.52
N GLN A 280 17.56 -8.75 2.23
CA GLN A 280 18.31 -7.56 1.80
C GLN A 280 17.60 -6.26 2.20
N THR A 281 16.27 -6.21 2.11
CA THR A 281 15.48 -5.05 2.56
C THR A 281 15.65 -4.82 4.06
N ILE A 282 15.55 -5.88 4.88
CA ILE A 282 15.74 -5.79 6.33
C ILE A 282 17.15 -5.27 6.65
N GLU A 283 18.19 -5.83 6.01
CA GLU A 283 19.57 -5.38 6.19
C GLU A 283 19.76 -3.91 5.82
N ASN A 284 19.16 -3.46 4.72
CA ASN A 284 19.24 -2.07 4.27
C ASN A 284 18.56 -1.13 5.28
N ILE A 285 17.37 -1.49 5.77
CA ILE A 285 16.67 -0.71 6.80
C ILE A 285 17.52 -0.64 8.08
N CYS A 286 18.07 -1.76 8.54
CA CYS A 286 18.92 -1.82 9.73
C CYS A 286 20.20 -0.99 9.59
N ARG A 287 20.79 -0.95 8.38
CA ARG A 287 21.95 -0.13 8.07
C ARG A 287 21.62 1.36 8.09
N ASP A 288 20.52 1.74 7.46
CA ASP A 288 20.08 3.14 7.35
C ASP A 288 19.58 3.71 8.67
N PHE A 289 18.95 2.87 9.50
CA PHE A 289 18.40 3.20 10.81
C PHE A 289 18.92 2.22 11.88
N PRO A 290 20.08 2.48 12.50
CA PRO A 290 20.62 1.68 13.60
C PRO A 290 19.79 1.75 14.90
N LYS A 291 18.89 2.73 15.00
CA LYS A 291 17.80 2.81 15.98
C LYS A 291 16.51 3.05 15.19
N ARG A 292 15.49 2.21 15.43
CA ARG A 292 14.18 2.31 14.81
C ARG A 292 13.15 2.33 15.93
N SER A 293 12.26 3.31 15.91
CA SER A 293 11.17 3.43 16.88
C SER A 293 9.84 2.86 16.37
N ALA A 294 9.71 2.72 15.05
CA ALA A 294 8.49 2.28 14.39
C ALA A 294 8.78 1.84 12.95
N VAL A 295 8.12 0.76 12.52
CA VAL A 295 8.01 0.38 11.12
C VAL A 295 6.55 0.05 10.83
N PHE A 296 5.96 0.80 9.89
CA PHE A 296 4.61 0.53 9.39
C PHE A 296 4.67 0.19 7.91
N SER A 297 4.08 -0.93 7.51
CA SER A 297 4.09 -1.40 6.12
C SER A 297 2.72 -1.69 5.54
N VAL A 298 2.64 -1.63 4.23
CA VAL A 298 1.52 -2.11 3.43
C VAL A 298 2.05 -3.20 2.50
N ASN A 299 1.55 -4.42 2.67
CA ASN A 299 1.83 -5.54 1.78
C ASN A 299 0.68 -5.67 0.78
N CYS A 300 0.98 -5.85 -0.50
CA CYS A 300 -0.05 -6.14 -1.50
C CYS A 300 -0.82 -7.43 -1.17
N LEU A 301 -2.12 -7.46 -1.42
CA LEU A 301 -2.93 -8.68 -1.38
C LEU A 301 -2.36 -9.79 -2.28
N PHE A 302 -1.83 -9.44 -3.45
CA PHE A 302 -1.22 -10.43 -4.34
C PHE A 302 0.10 -10.98 -3.79
N ARG A 303 0.88 -10.16 -3.10
CA ARG A 303 2.08 -10.62 -2.39
C ARG A 303 1.70 -11.52 -1.22
N TYR A 304 0.67 -11.15 -0.45
CA TYR A 304 0.11 -12.00 0.60
C TYR A 304 -0.31 -13.37 0.05
N LYS A 305 -1.10 -13.40 -1.03
CA LYS A 305 -1.54 -14.66 -1.67
C LYS A 305 -0.36 -15.51 -2.16
N LEU A 306 0.63 -14.89 -2.80
CA LEU A 306 1.85 -15.57 -3.25
C LEU A 306 2.61 -16.18 -2.07
N PHE A 307 2.83 -15.42 -1.00
CA PHE A 307 3.59 -15.89 0.16
C PHE A 307 2.84 -16.96 0.94
N SER A 308 1.53 -16.82 1.11
CA SER A 308 0.69 -17.85 1.75
C SER A 308 0.66 -19.14 0.91
N GLY A 309 0.52 -19.03 -0.40
CA GLY A 309 0.55 -20.19 -1.31
C GLY A 309 1.88 -20.95 -1.31
N ASN A 310 2.98 -20.27 -0.99
CA ASN A 310 4.32 -20.87 -0.84
C ASN A 310 4.69 -21.21 0.62
N ASN A 311 3.74 -21.12 1.56
CA ASN A 311 3.99 -21.31 3.00
C ASN A 311 5.10 -20.41 3.58
N TYR A 312 5.33 -19.24 2.97
CA TYR A 312 6.35 -18.28 3.39
C TYR A 312 5.81 -17.16 4.28
N MET A 313 4.49 -16.89 4.27
CA MET A 313 3.94 -15.68 4.92
C MET A 313 4.26 -15.58 6.42
N GLU A 314 4.19 -16.68 7.17
CA GLU A 314 4.55 -16.68 8.59
C GLU A 314 6.05 -16.43 8.78
N GLN A 315 6.90 -17.13 8.04
CA GLN A 315 8.35 -16.92 8.08
C GLN A 315 8.74 -15.49 7.70
N TYR A 316 8.11 -14.92 6.67
CA TYR A 316 8.28 -13.53 6.26
C TYR A 316 8.03 -12.54 7.41
N LEU A 317 6.93 -12.71 8.13
CA LEU A 317 6.61 -11.84 9.26
C LEU A 317 7.56 -12.04 10.46
N GLN A 318 8.05 -13.27 10.65
CA GLN A 318 9.10 -13.54 11.64
C GLN A 318 10.44 -12.89 11.25
N ASP A 319 10.82 -12.93 9.97
CA ASP A 319 12.01 -12.25 9.47
C ASP A 319 11.90 -10.74 9.69
N MET A 320 10.74 -10.14 9.36
CA MET A 320 10.47 -8.71 9.54
C MET A 320 10.47 -8.27 11.00
N ALA A 321 10.30 -9.19 11.97
CA ALA A 321 10.41 -8.90 13.39
C ALA A 321 11.80 -8.39 13.79
N ALA A 322 12.84 -8.68 12.99
CA ALA A 322 14.19 -8.12 13.16
C ALA A 322 14.21 -6.57 13.12
N LEU A 323 13.19 -5.94 12.52
CA LEU A 323 13.04 -4.49 12.48
C LEU A 323 12.51 -3.89 13.81
N GLY A 324 12.16 -4.73 14.78
CA GLY A 324 11.64 -4.31 16.08
C GLY A 324 10.12 -4.11 16.05
N SER A 325 9.65 -2.88 16.27
CA SER A 325 8.22 -2.53 16.27
C SER A 325 7.66 -2.48 14.85
N HIS A 326 7.62 -3.63 14.17
CA HIS A 326 7.02 -3.81 12.86
C HIS A 326 5.54 -4.15 12.99
N ALA A 327 4.71 -3.44 12.23
CA ALA A 327 3.31 -3.78 12.03
C ALA A 327 2.86 -3.27 10.66
N GLY A 328 1.68 -3.69 10.22
CA GLY A 328 1.14 -3.20 8.97
C GLY A 328 -0.22 -3.76 8.62
N LEU A 329 -0.60 -3.52 7.35
CA LEU A 329 -1.80 -4.07 6.76
C LEU A 329 -1.52 -4.76 5.42
N VAL A 330 -2.43 -5.65 5.03
CA VAL A 330 -2.51 -6.17 3.66
C VAL A 330 -3.51 -5.30 2.89
N GLY A 331 -3.01 -4.53 1.92
CA GLY A 331 -3.80 -3.62 1.10
C GLY A 331 -4.17 -4.22 -0.26
N TYR A 332 -5.23 -3.72 -0.87
CA TYR A 332 -5.65 -4.08 -2.23
C TYR A 332 -4.84 -3.37 -3.33
N GLY A 333 -3.99 -2.44 -2.90
CA GLY A 333 -2.89 -1.86 -3.65
C GLY A 333 -2.08 -0.97 -2.72
N GLU A 334 -0.83 -0.70 -3.07
CA GLU A 334 0.08 0.04 -2.21
C GLU A 334 0.38 1.41 -2.81
N HIS A 335 0.44 2.41 -1.95
CA HIS A 335 0.79 3.77 -2.32
C HIS A 335 2.24 4.03 -1.95
N TYR A 336 2.98 4.61 -2.89
CA TYR A 336 4.37 5.02 -2.71
C TYR A 336 4.62 6.33 -3.45
N ASN A 337 4.73 7.43 -2.70
CA ASN A 337 4.88 8.79 -3.23
C ASN A 337 3.75 9.15 -4.21
N ASP A 338 4.07 9.30 -5.49
CA ASP A 338 3.13 9.65 -6.55
C ASP A 338 2.64 8.42 -7.34
N ARG A 339 2.86 7.21 -6.80
CA ARG A 339 2.64 5.96 -7.53
C ARG A 339 1.77 5.00 -6.75
N PHE A 340 0.74 4.54 -7.43
CA PHE A 340 0.06 3.30 -7.10
C PHE A 340 0.98 2.16 -7.54
N VAL A 341 1.32 1.23 -6.68
CA VAL A 341 2.18 0.08 -6.97
C VAL A 341 1.46 -1.20 -6.52
N ASN A 342 1.79 -2.32 -7.16
CA ASN A 342 1.17 -3.62 -6.92
C ASN A 342 2.25 -4.67 -6.77
N GLN A 343 1.91 -5.79 -6.12
CA GLN A 343 2.80 -6.94 -5.91
C GLN A 343 4.13 -6.54 -5.24
N SER A 344 4.08 -5.51 -4.40
CA SER A 344 5.21 -4.98 -3.66
C SER A 344 4.91 -4.96 -2.16
N MET A 345 5.88 -4.47 -1.40
CA MET A 345 5.65 -3.98 -0.06
C MET A 345 6.17 -2.56 0.02
N THR A 346 5.40 -1.66 0.61
CA THR A 346 5.86 -0.31 0.95
C THR A 346 5.91 -0.18 2.45
N CYS A 347 6.90 0.54 2.97
CA CYS A 347 6.97 0.81 4.39
C CYS A 347 7.57 2.18 4.71
N VAL A 348 7.24 2.67 5.90
CA VAL A 348 7.91 3.81 6.52
C VAL A 348 8.63 3.34 7.77
N VAL A 349 9.84 3.85 7.96
CA VAL A 349 10.68 3.62 9.13
C VAL A 349 10.91 4.95 9.83
N PHE A 350 10.71 4.96 11.15
CA PHE A 350 11.00 6.09 12.02
C PHE A 350 12.20 5.78 12.91
N GLU A 351 13.09 6.76 13.07
CA GLU A 351 14.24 6.72 13.98
C GLU A 351 13.86 6.91 15.45
#